data_AF-A0A7W2V9A4-F1
#
_entry.id   AF-A0A7W2V9A4-F1
#
_cell.length_a   1.000
_cell.length_b   1.000
_cell.length_c   1.000
_cell.angle_alpha   90.00
_cell.angle_beta   90.00
_cell.angle_gamma   90.00
#
_symmetry.space_group_name_H-M   'P 1'
#
loop_
_entity.id
_entity.type
_entity.pdbx_description
1 polymer ?
#
loop_
_entity_poly.entity_id
_entity_poly.type
_entity_poly.pdbx_seq_one_letter_code
_entity_poly.pdbx_strand_id
1 'polypeptide(L)'
;MSSGDITRYVITVNIHEASLTELNELNNAFTRANFLLTLTDDEGNIHDLGTLTFGLISALSDEEVHALASSLAESVTDKDADIEVETWESWRKKEQ
;
A
#
# COMPACT_ATOMS: atom_id res chain seq x y z
N MET A 1 17.54 -18.86 9.16
CA MET A 1 17.33 -17.76 8.21
C MET A 1 16.15 -18.18 7.35
N SER A 2 14.91 -17.96 7.80
CA SER A 2 13.75 -18.15 6.91
C SER A 2 13.76 -16.95 5.97
N SER A 3 14.07 -17.19 4.70
CA SER A 3 13.66 -16.25 3.66
C SER A 3 12.14 -16.22 3.75
N GLY A 4 11.56 -15.13 4.25
CA GLY A 4 10.10 -14.98 4.27
C GLY A 4 9.58 -15.14 2.85
N ASP A 5 8.51 -15.90 2.68
CA ASP A 5 7.87 -16.04 1.37
C ASP A 5 7.50 -14.64 0.86
N ILE A 6 7.88 -14.34 -0.39
CA ILE A 6 7.59 -13.04 -0.99
C ILE A 6 6.09 -12.96 -1.20
N THR A 7 5.46 -12.00 -0.53
CA THR A 7 4.02 -11.76 -0.56
C THR A 7 3.72 -10.47 -1.30
N ARG A 8 2.60 -10.45 -2.04
CA ARG A 8 2.07 -9.24 -2.67
C ARG A 8 1.00 -8.66 -1.77
N TYR A 9 1.27 -7.49 -1.23
CA TYR A 9 0.35 -6.75 -0.36
C TYR A 9 -0.37 -5.66 -1.14
N VAL A 10 -1.59 -5.37 -0.72
CA VAL A 10 -2.37 -4.20 -1.09
C VAL A 10 -2.63 -3.41 0.19
N ILE A 11 -2.28 -2.13 0.16
CA ILE A 11 -2.34 -1.22 1.29
C ILE A 11 -3.29 -0.08 0.93
N THR A 12 -4.35 0.08 1.70
CA THR A 12 -5.32 1.19 1.53
C THR A 12 -5.11 2.20 2.64
N VAL A 13 -4.88 3.45 2.27
CA VAL A 13 -4.65 4.55 3.20
C VAL A 13 -5.93 5.36 3.33
N ASN A 14 -6.59 5.26 4.48
CA ASN A 14 -7.80 6.01 4.80
C ASN A 14 -7.45 7.21 5.67
N ILE A 15 -7.54 8.41 5.10
CA ILE A 15 -7.30 9.66 5.82
C ILE A 15 -8.55 10.54 5.77
N HIS A 16 -9.01 10.93 6.95
CA HIS A 16 -10.09 11.90 7.08
C HIS A 16 -9.55 13.31 6.82
N GLU A 17 -10.18 14.06 5.92
CA GLU A 17 -9.86 15.48 5.64
C GLU A 17 -8.39 15.72 5.20
N ALA A 18 -7.96 15.06 4.13
CA ALA A 18 -6.70 15.38 3.44
C ALA A 18 -6.91 16.41 2.31
N SER A 19 -6.03 17.41 2.25
CA SER A 19 -5.91 18.34 1.13
C SER A 19 -5.32 17.67 -0.10
N LEU A 20 -5.57 18.22 -1.29
CA LEU A 20 -4.96 17.73 -2.55
C LEU A 20 -3.43 17.72 -2.50
N THR A 21 -2.81 18.63 -1.73
CA THR A 21 -1.36 18.66 -1.53
C THR A 21 -0.89 17.46 -0.71
N GLU A 22 -1.56 17.16 0.41
CA GLU A 22 -1.26 15.97 1.23
C GLU A 22 -1.43 14.68 0.41
N LEU A 23 -2.50 14.57 -0.40
CA LEU A 23 -2.72 13.41 -1.27
C LEU A 23 -1.60 13.21 -2.29
N ASN A 24 -1.11 14.30 -2.90
CA ASN A 24 0.01 14.22 -3.83
C ASN A 24 1.33 13.84 -3.13
N GLU A 25 1.59 14.38 -1.95
CA GLU A 25 2.78 14.04 -1.19
C GLU A 25 2.76 12.60 -0.66
N LEU A 26 1.58 12.05 -0.33
CA LEU A 26 1.42 10.65 0.02
C LEU A 26 1.81 9.76 -1.16
N ASN A 27 1.26 10.00 -2.34
CA ASN A 27 1.63 9.26 -3.55
C ASN A 27 3.14 9.31 -3.80
N ASN A 28 3.75 10.49 -3.63
CA ASN A 28 5.19 10.66 -3.78
C ASN A 28 5.98 9.89 -2.71
N ALA A 29 5.57 9.93 -1.45
CA ALA A 29 6.24 9.25 -0.34
C ALA A 29 6.19 7.73 -0.51
N PHE A 30 5.02 7.18 -0.82
CA PHE A 30 4.84 5.75 -1.06
C PHE A 30 5.64 5.28 -2.29
N THR A 31 5.60 6.02 -3.40
CA THR A 31 6.38 5.68 -4.60
C THR A 31 7.89 5.69 -4.31
N ARG A 32 8.39 6.67 -3.53
CA ARG A 32 9.81 6.71 -3.10
C ARG A 32 10.20 5.56 -2.19
N ALA A 33 9.25 4.99 -1.46
CA ALA A 33 9.42 3.82 -0.61
C ALA A 33 9.21 2.49 -1.37
N ASN A 34 9.21 2.52 -2.71
CA ASN A 34 9.02 1.38 -3.61
C ASN A 34 7.63 0.74 -3.55
N PHE A 35 6.62 1.45 -3.05
CA PHE A 35 5.24 1.03 -3.24
C PHE A 35 4.81 1.30 -4.69
N LEU A 36 3.89 0.48 -5.17
CA LEU A 36 3.43 0.45 -6.56
C LEU A 36 2.01 1.00 -6.64
N LEU A 37 1.68 1.70 -7.72
CA LEU A 37 0.30 2.12 -8.01
C LEU A 37 -0.50 1.05 -8.78
N THR A 38 0.22 0.07 -9.31
CA THR A 38 -0.34 -1.04 -10.06
C THR A 38 0.30 -2.35 -9.60
N LEU A 39 -0.46 -3.44 -9.71
CA LEU A 39 0.07 -4.79 -9.51
C LEU A 39 -0.18 -5.61 -10.77
N THR A 40 0.81 -6.44 -11.11
CA THR A 40 0.70 -7.38 -12.22
C THR A 40 0.32 -8.75 -11.67
N ASP A 41 -0.73 -9.36 -12.23
CA ASP A 41 -1.10 -10.73 -11.90
C ASP A 41 -0.17 -11.76 -12.55
N ASP A 42 -0.34 -13.03 -12.19
CA ASP A 42 0.52 -14.11 -12.69
C ASP A 42 0.33 -14.39 -14.19
N GLU A 43 -0.72 -13.85 -14.81
CA GLU A 43 -0.96 -13.91 -16.26
C GLU A 43 -0.32 -12.73 -17.01
N GLY A 44 0.23 -11.75 -16.29
CA GLY A 44 0.87 -10.57 -16.85
C GLY A 44 -0.08 -9.38 -17.04
N ASN A 45 -1.32 -9.45 -16.56
CA ASN A 45 -2.26 -8.33 -16.65
C ASN A 45 -1.96 -7.29 -15.56
N ILE A 46 -1.92 -6.02 -15.94
CA ILE A 46 -1.72 -4.90 -15.03
C ILE A 46 -3.06 -4.46 -14.48
N HIS A 47 -3.14 -4.35 -13.15
CA HIS A 47 -4.31 -3.87 -12.42
C HIS A 47 -3.99 -2.55 -11.74
N ASP A 48 -4.84 -1.56 -11.96
CA ASP A 48 -4.82 -0.30 -11.22
C ASP A 48 -5.43 -0.53 -9.83
N LEU A 49 -4.78 0.00 -8.79
CA LEU A 49 -5.21 -0.20 -7.40
C LEU A 49 -6.19 0.87 -6.91
N GLY A 50 -6.32 1.98 -7.64
CA GLY A 50 -7.17 3.10 -7.28
C GLY A 50 -6.51 4.12 -6.37
N THR A 51 -7.33 5.08 -5.93
CA THR A 51 -6.90 6.24 -5.14
C THR A 51 -6.49 5.83 -3.73
N LEU A 52 -5.30 6.27 -3.30
CA LEU A 52 -4.74 5.97 -1.97
C LEU A 52 -4.59 4.47 -1.67
N THR A 53 -4.48 3.66 -2.73
CA THR A 53 -4.22 2.24 -2.63
C THR A 53 -2.88 1.93 -3.29
N PHE A 54 -2.06 1.15 -2.60
CA PHE A 54 -0.68 0.91 -2.99
C PHE A 54 -0.33 -0.58 -2.89
N GLY A 55 0.48 -1.05 -3.83
CA GLY A 55 1.00 -2.41 -3.85
C GLY A 55 2.39 -2.46 -3.21
N LEU A 56 2.70 -3.54 -2.49
CA LEU A 56 4.05 -3.81 -2.02
C LEU A 56 4.39 -5.28 -2.19
N ILE A 57 5.51 -5.57 -2.86
CA ILE A 57 6.01 -6.94 -3.02
C ILE A 57 7.18 -7.10 -2.05
N SER A 58 6.99 -7.88 -0.98
CA SER A 58 7.94 -7.93 0.12
C SER A 58 7.92 -9.26 0.87
N ALA A 59 9.00 -9.56 1.58
CA ALA A 59 9.10 -10.66 2.54
C ALA A 59 8.80 -10.21 3.99
N LEU A 60 8.43 -8.94 4.17
CA LEU A 60 7.95 -8.40 5.45
C LEU A 60 6.63 -9.06 5.84
N SER A 61 6.40 -9.17 7.15
CA SER A 61 5.11 -9.56 7.70
C SER A 61 4.06 -8.44 7.57
N ASP A 62 2.78 -8.80 7.66
CA ASP A 62 1.66 -7.84 7.63
C ASP A 62 1.82 -6.70 8.66
N GLU A 63 2.29 -7.01 9.87
CA GLU A 63 2.55 -6.02 10.92
C GLU A 63 3.66 -5.03 10.52
N GLU A 64 4.74 -5.53 9.90
CA GLU A 64 5.85 -4.70 9.42
C GLU A 64 5.43 -3.82 8.24
N VAL A 65 4.61 -4.36 7.32
CA VAL A 65 4.03 -3.59 6.21
C VAL A 65 3.10 -2.50 6.72
N HIS A 66 2.23 -2.83 7.67
CA HIS A 66 1.34 -1.86 8.31
C HIS A 66 2.13 -0.75 9.01
N ALA A 67 3.15 -1.10 9.79
CA ALA A 67 3.99 -0.13 10.48
C ALA A 67 4.74 0.79 9.50
N LEU A 68 5.27 0.24 8.40
CA LEU A 68 5.94 1.02 7.35
C LEU A 68 4.98 2.02 6.69
N ALA A 69 3.80 1.54 6.26
CA ALA A 69 2.80 2.39 5.61
C ALA A 69 2.27 3.48 6.55
N SER A 70 2.04 3.14 7.83
CA SER A 70 1.61 4.10 8.85
C SER A 70 2.65 5.21 9.04
N SER A 71 3.92 4.84 9.20
CA SER A 71 5.01 5.81 9.38
C SER A 71 5.17 6.74 8.18
N LEU A 72 4.99 6.22 6.96
CA LEU A 72 5.01 7.05 5.74
C LEU A 72 3.84 8.02 5.70
N ALA A 73 2.62 7.57 6.01
CA ALA A 73 1.44 8.41 6.01
C ALA A 73 1.51 9.53 7.06
N GLU A 74 1.95 9.20 8.27
CA GLU A 74 2.15 10.16 9.36
C GLU A 74 3.20 11.21 8.97
N SER A 75 4.32 10.79 8.33
CA SER A 75 5.39 11.72 7.93
C SER A 75 4.98 12.79 6.91
N VAL A 76 3.86 12.58 6.21
CA VAL A 76 3.33 13.51 5.21
C VAL A 76 2.18 14.34 5.77
N THR A 77 1.33 13.73 6.58
CA THR A 77 0.05 14.34 6.98
C THR A 77 0.06 14.91 8.40
N ASP A 78 1.08 14.58 9.20
CA ASP A 78 1.13 14.83 10.65
C ASP A 78 -0.14 14.32 11.39
N LYS A 79 -0.81 13.31 10.81
CA LYS A 79 -2.06 12.72 11.30
C LYS A 79 -1.94 11.19 11.34
N ASP A 80 -2.70 10.59 12.26
CA ASP A 80 -2.94 9.16 12.24
C ASP A 80 -3.81 8.82 11.02
N ALA A 81 -3.26 8.00 10.12
CA ALA A 81 -3.99 7.41 9.01
C ALA A 81 -4.49 6.02 9.40
N ASP A 82 -5.71 5.68 8.99
CA ASP A 82 -6.22 4.32 9.12
C ASP A 82 -5.70 3.49 7.93
N ILE A 83 -4.86 2.51 8.22
CA ILE A 83 -4.15 1.71 7.20
C ILE A 83 -4.75 0.30 7.18
N GLU A 84 -5.36 -0.07 6.05
CA GLU A 84 -5.76 -1.45 5.81
C GLU A 84 -4.65 -2.15 5.01
N VAL A 85 -4.20 -3.31 5.49
CA VAL A 85 -3.24 -4.17 4.78
C VAL A 85 -3.93 -5.50 4.47
N GLU A 86 -3.90 -5.87 3.20
CA GLU A 86 -4.44 -7.13 2.71
C GLU A 86 -3.45 -7.81 1.78
N THR A 87 -3.60 -9.12 1.60
CA THR A 87 -2.90 -9.80 0.50
C THR A 87 -3.60 -9.52 -0.83
N TRP A 88 -2.83 -9.53 -1.92
CA TRP A 88 -3.32 -9.39 -3.28
C TRP A 88 -4.49 -10.32 -3.60
N GLU A 89 -4.42 -11.57 -3.16
CA GLU A 89 -5.45 -12.59 -3.39
C GLU A 89 -6.75 -12.28 -2.65
N SER A 90 -6.67 -11.62 -1.49
CA SER A 90 -7.83 -11.21 -0.71
C SER A 90 -8.48 -9.98 -1.33
N TRP A 91 -7.68 -8.99 -1.71
CA TRP A 91 -8.14 -7.78 -2.38
C TRP A 91 -8.81 -8.07 -3.74
N ARG A 92 -8.19 -8.91 -4.59
CA ARG A 92 -8.73 -9.34 -5.90
C ARG A 92 -10.11 -10.01 -5.83
N LYS A 93 -10.47 -10.59 -4.68
CA LYS A 93 -11.81 -11.19 -4.47
C LYS A 93 -12.85 -10.15 -4.12
N LYS A 94 -12.45 -9.00 -3.54
CA LYS A 94 -13.35 -7.88 -3.24
C LYS A 94 -13.64 -7.03 -4.47
N GLU A 95 -12.68 -6.94 -5.40
CA GLU A 95 -12.81 -6.18 -6.65
C GLU A 95 -13.67 -6.87 -7.74
N GLN A 96 -14.01 -8.16 -7.59
CA GLN A 96 -14.85 -8.91 -8.53
C GLN A 96 -16.33 -8.89 -8.14
#